data_AF-A0A3Q3LPC6-F1
#
_entry.id   AF-A0A3Q3LPC6-F1
#
_cell.length_a   1.000
_cell.length_b   1.000
_cell.length_c   1.000
_cell.angle_alpha   90.00
_cell.angle_beta   90.00
_cell.angle_gamma   90.00
#
_symmetry.space_group_name_H-M   'P 1'
#
loop_
_entity.id
_entity.type
_entity.pdbx_description
1 polymer ?
#
loop_
_entity_poly.entity_id
_entity_poly.type
_entity_poly.pdbx_seq_one_letter_code
_entity_poly.pdbx_strand_id
1 'polypeptide(L)'
;MKACQLLHNKFVVVLGDSIQRSVYKDLVLLLQKDKYLSIKQLKSKGEMSFEQDCLVEGGCLSEMHNGKDYREVRQFQSAHHLVRFYFVTRIYSRYMQSILEDIRHGLKPDVVIVNSCVWDISRYSSTWINDYKENLYKFFDELSRILPEETLVVWSLTLPVGERIKGGFLVPEIEHKASRLRNDVIEANFYSGTVADAYGMDVLDFHFQFRFSLQHRTRDGVHWNALAHRRITSLLLQHVAQAWGVIMPCPLSAVGELQDCTRSQKHIQYSHCLLPQQILYIADSYIQIAGNGKGGRIALSNNSLWLSYGPSWKCWTNPGSPIHGFLRPRPLQHPSHTHTRGGGGPTTQPYT
;
A
#
# COMPACT_ATOMS: atom_id res chain seq x y z
N MET A 1 -0.77 -10.95 -21.78
CA MET A 1 -2.06 -11.55 -21.37
C MET A 1 -2.96 -10.42 -20.94
N LYS A 2 -4.20 -10.38 -21.47
CA LYS A 2 -5.14 -9.26 -21.26
C LYS A 2 -5.86 -9.44 -19.92
N ALA A 3 -6.17 -8.35 -19.21
CA ALA A 3 -6.89 -8.39 -17.93
C ALA A 3 -8.15 -9.27 -17.97
N CYS A 4 -8.87 -9.26 -19.10
CA CYS A 4 -10.05 -10.09 -19.36
C CYS A 4 -9.78 -11.60 -19.28
N GLN A 5 -8.60 -12.06 -19.70
CA GLN A 5 -8.25 -13.48 -19.64
C GLN A 5 -7.88 -13.89 -18.23
N LEU A 6 -7.10 -13.05 -17.53
CA LEU A 6 -6.69 -13.32 -16.16
C LEU A 6 -7.91 -13.41 -15.24
N LEU A 7 -8.85 -12.49 -15.38
CA LEU A 7 -10.04 -12.38 -14.53
C LEU A 7 -11.28 -13.10 -15.10
N HIS A 8 -11.09 -14.02 -16.04
CA HIS A 8 -12.19 -14.75 -16.66
C HIS A 8 -12.88 -15.68 -15.64
N ASN A 9 -14.20 -15.55 -15.52
CA ASN A 9 -15.05 -16.18 -14.50
C ASN A 9 -14.60 -15.88 -13.07
N LYS A 10 -14.07 -14.68 -12.83
CA LYS A 10 -13.63 -14.22 -11.50
C LYS A 10 -14.54 -13.15 -10.93
N PHE A 11 -14.73 -13.22 -9.62
CA PHE A 11 -15.36 -12.16 -8.82
C PHE A 11 -14.31 -11.35 -8.06
N VAL A 12 -14.20 -10.07 -8.38
CA VAL A 12 -13.29 -9.12 -7.73
C VAL A 12 -14.08 -8.12 -6.89
N VAL A 13 -13.71 -7.97 -5.62
CA VAL A 13 -14.23 -6.95 -4.72
C VAL A 13 -13.18 -5.88 -4.47
N VAL A 14 -13.55 -4.61 -4.58
CA VAL A 14 -12.69 -3.45 -4.30
C VAL A 14 -13.29 -2.64 -3.15
N LEU A 15 -12.55 -2.48 -2.07
CA LEU A 15 -12.95 -1.76 -0.86
C LEU A 15 -12.04 -0.56 -0.65
N GLY A 16 -12.61 0.64 -0.53
CA GLY A 16 -11.84 1.81 -0.08
C GLY A 16 -12.49 3.14 -0.42
N ASP A 17 -11.65 4.17 -0.50
CA ASP A 17 -12.09 5.55 -0.73
C ASP A 17 -12.15 5.93 -2.24
N SER A 18 -12.04 7.22 -2.54
CA SER A 18 -12.08 7.74 -3.91
C SER A 18 -10.92 7.27 -4.80
N ILE A 19 -9.78 6.90 -4.20
CA ILE A 19 -8.66 6.29 -4.92
C ILE A 19 -9.08 4.89 -5.39
N GLN A 20 -9.69 4.10 -4.51
CA GLN A 20 -10.16 2.76 -4.84
C GLN A 20 -11.37 2.76 -5.79
N ARG A 21 -12.24 3.79 -5.72
CA ARG A 21 -13.26 4.00 -6.78
C ARG A 21 -12.61 4.15 -8.15
N SER A 22 -11.49 4.88 -8.23
CA SER A 22 -10.78 5.09 -9.48
C SER A 22 -10.04 3.83 -9.95
N VAL A 23 -9.55 3.00 -9.02
CA VAL A 23 -9.01 1.64 -9.32
C VAL A 23 -10.10 0.76 -9.90
N TYR A 24 -11.27 0.68 -9.26
CA TYR A 24 -12.43 -0.02 -9.77
C TYR A 24 -12.81 0.45 -11.17
N LYS A 25 -12.93 1.77 -11.38
CA LYS A 25 -13.27 2.34 -12.69
C LYS A 25 -12.24 2.01 -13.76
N ASP A 26 -10.94 2.09 -13.45
CA ASP A 26 -9.90 1.73 -14.43
C ASP A 26 -9.94 0.23 -14.75
N LEU A 27 -10.19 -0.63 -13.76
CA LEU A 27 -10.34 -2.07 -13.97
C LEU A 27 -11.55 -2.39 -14.86
N VAL A 28 -12.74 -1.82 -14.56
CA VAL A 28 -13.95 -1.98 -15.37
C VAL A 28 -13.73 -1.50 -16.80
N LEU A 29 -13.06 -0.37 -16.98
CA LEU A 29 -12.71 0.15 -18.29
C LEU A 29 -11.77 -0.80 -19.03
N LEU A 30 -10.71 -1.26 -18.38
CA LEU A 30 -9.70 -2.15 -18.95
C LEU A 30 -10.24 -3.53 -19.33
N LEU A 31 -11.24 -4.04 -18.58
CA LEU A 31 -11.94 -5.29 -18.91
C LEU A 31 -12.76 -5.21 -20.20
N GLN A 32 -13.07 -4.00 -20.66
CA GLN A 32 -13.87 -3.77 -21.87
C GLN A 32 -13.01 -3.27 -23.03
N LYS A 33 -12.10 -2.33 -22.76
CA LYS A 33 -11.28 -1.66 -23.77
C LYS A 33 -9.99 -1.10 -23.17
N ASP A 34 -8.91 -1.17 -23.93
CA ASP A 34 -7.62 -0.62 -23.51
C ASP A 34 -7.59 0.91 -23.70
N LYS A 35 -8.24 1.64 -22.79
CA LYS A 35 -8.25 3.11 -22.73
C LYS A 35 -8.00 3.58 -21.31
N TYR A 36 -7.38 4.74 -21.16
CA TYR A 36 -7.25 5.40 -19.86
C TYR A 36 -8.55 6.10 -19.46
N LEU A 37 -8.77 6.24 -18.16
CA LEU A 37 -9.82 7.09 -17.63
C LEU A 37 -9.64 8.54 -18.09
N SER A 38 -10.72 9.17 -18.55
CA SER A 38 -10.73 10.60 -18.79
C SER A 38 -10.74 11.39 -17.47
N ILE A 39 -10.33 12.66 -17.53
CA ILE A 39 -10.40 13.57 -16.37
C ILE A 39 -11.83 13.68 -15.83
N LYS A 40 -12.83 13.67 -16.73
CA LYS A 40 -14.25 13.68 -16.34
C LYS A 40 -14.59 12.43 -15.54
N GLN A 41 -14.22 11.24 -16.03
CA GLN A 41 -14.49 9.96 -15.35
C GLN A 41 -13.82 9.84 -13.98
N LEU A 42 -12.60 10.38 -13.83
CA LEU A 42 -11.90 10.44 -12.52
C LEU A 42 -12.61 11.35 -11.51
N LYS A 43 -13.20 12.46 -11.97
CA LYS A 43 -13.90 13.42 -11.10
C LYS A 43 -15.33 12.99 -10.77
N SER A 44 -15.98 12.25 -11.66
CA SER A 44 -17.33 11.75 -11.46
C SER A 44 -17.40 10.77 -10.27
N LYS A 45 -18.42 10.93 -9.43
CA LYS A 45 -18.75 10.04 -8.32
C LYS A 45 -20.26 9.89 -8.21
N GLY A 46 -20.71 8.71 -7.81
CA GLY A 46 -22.13 8.46 -7.55
C GLY A 46 -23.04 8.53 -8.79
N GLU A 47 -22.51 8.47 -10.01
CA GLU A 47 -23.35 8.40 -11.22
C GLU A 47 -24.12 7.07 -11.33
N MET A 48 -25.31 7.09 -11.95
CA MET A 48 -26.13 5.90 -12.17
C MET A 48 -25.40 4.75 -12.87
N SER A 49 -24.50 5.07 -13.80
CA SER A 49 -23.71 4.10 -14.56
C SER A 49 -22.39 4.71 -15.02
N PHE A 50 -21.37 3.88 -15.06
CA PHE A 50 -20.04 4.10 -15.61
C PHE A 50 -19.67 2.88 -16.44
N GLU A 51 -19.45 3.05 -17.75
CA GLU A 51 -18.96 1.98 -18.65
C GLU A 51 -19.71 0.64 -18.44
N GLN A 52 -21.04 0.66 -18.57
CA GLN A 52 -21.92 -0.51 -18.43
C GLN A 52 -22.00 -1.13 -17.01
N ASP A 53 -21.39 -0.51 -16.01
CA ASP A 53 -21.67 -0.82 -14.63
C ASP A 53 -23.03 -0.24 -14.18
N CYS A 54 -23.47 -0.64 -12.99
CA CYS A 54 -24.61 -0.03 -12.31
C CYS A 54 -24.22 0.45 -10.91
N LEU A 55 -24.88 1.53 -10.48
CA LEU A 55 -24.93 1.97 -9.09
C LEU A 55 -25.97 1.11 -8.35
N VAL A 56 -25.52 0.38 -7.34
CA VAL A 56 -26.34 -0.55 -6.54
C VAL A 56 -26.90 0.15 -5.30
N GLU A 57 -26.10 0.97 -4.63
CA GLU A 57 -26.47 1.67 -3.40
C GLU A 57 -25.76 3.02 -3.33
N GLY A 58 -26.40 4.00 -2.69
CA GLY A 58 -25.80 5.29 -2.39
C GLY A 58 -25.64 6.15 -3.65
N GLY A 59 -24.58 6.95 -3.72
CA GLY A 59 -24.39 7.86 -4.85
C GLY A 59 -25.61 8.75 -5.09
N CYS A 60 -26.00 8.95 -6.35
CA CYS A 60 -27.19 9.74 -6.70
C CYS A 60 -28.54 9.06 -6.41
N LEU A 61 -28.55 7.82 -5.90
CA LEU A 61 -29.77 7.20 -5.34
C LEU A 61 -30.07 7.73 -3.93
N SER A 62 -29.13 8.47 -3.35
CA SER A 62 -29.21 9.08 -2.02
C SER A 62 -28.71 10.53 -2.06
N GLU A 63 -28.72 11.22 -0.92
CA GLU A 63 -28.10 12.53 -0.83
C GLU A 63 -26.59 12.44 -1.08
N MET A 64 -26.08 13.24 -2.01
CA MET A 64 -24.66 13.30 -2.33
C MET A 64 -23.93 14.26 -1.39
N HIS A 65 -23.04 13.74 -0.55
CA HIS A 65 -22.23 14.54 0.38
C HIS A 65 -20.77 14.06 0.45
N ASN A 66 -19.95 14.72 1.29
CA ASN A 66 -18.54 14.38 1.53
C ASN A 66 -18.29 13.96 3.00
N GLY A 67 -19.34 13.42 3.64
CA GLY A 67 -19.33 13.04 5.05
C GLY A 67 -18.93 11.58 5.26
N LYS A 68 -18.71 11.22 6.53
CA LYS A 68 -18.35 9.86 6.96
C LYS A 68 -19.43 8.83 6.59
N ASP A 69 -20.67 9.27 6.46
CA ASP A 69 -21.81 8.41 6.15
C ASP A 69 -22.09 8.28 4.65
N TYR A 70 -21.21 8.80 3.79
CA TYR A 70 -21.33 8.61 2.35
C TYR A 70 -21.23 7.12 2.00
N ARG A 71 -22.10 6.68 1.11
CA ARG A 71 -22.16 5.30 0.59
C ARG A 71 -22.16 5.34 -0.92
N GLU A 72 -21.49 4.38 -1.52
CA GLU A 72 -21.50 4.15 -2.97
C GLU A 72 -21.10 2.70 -3.20
N VAL A 73 -22.04 1.89 -3.68
CA VAL A 73 -21.80 0.51 -4.10
C VAL A 73 -21.99 0.43 -5.61
N ARG A 74 -20.98 -0.04 -6.33
CA ARG A 74 -21.03 -0.19 -7.79
C ARG A 74 -20.78 -1.62 -8.19
N GLN A 75 -21.42 -2.08 -9.26
CA GLN A 75 -21.22 -3.41 -9.80
C GLN A 75 -21.12 -3.38 -11.31
N PHE A 76 -20.02 -3.93 -11.83
CA PHE A 76 -19.88 -4.29 -13.23
C PHE A 76 -20.05 -5.79 -13.36
N GLN A 77 -20.90 -6.21 -14.28
CA GLN A 77 -21.13 -7.63 -14.58
C GLN A 77 -21.19 -7.84 -16.08
N SER A 78 -20.39 -8.77 -16.59
CA SER A 78 -20.50 -9.32 -17.94
C SER A 78 -20.72 -10.83 -17.87
N ALA A 79 -20.76 -11.50 -19.02
CA ALA A 79 -20.90 -12.97 -19.07
C ALA A 79 -19.81 -13.72 -18.30
N HIS A 80 -18.62 -13.12 -18.14
CA HIS A 80 -17.44 -13.78 -17.58
C HIS A 80 -16.72 -12.97 -16.50
N HIS A 81 -17.25 -11.82 -16.07
CA HIS A 81 -16.57 -10.98 -15.09
C HIS A 81 -17.57 -10.38 -14.13
N LEU A 82 -17.23 -10.38 -12.86
CA LEU A 82 -17.97 -9.66 -11.84
C LEU A 82 -16.97 -8.80 -11.05
N VAL A 83 -17.20 -7.49 -11.00
CA VAL A 83 -16.41 -6.57 -10.20
C VAL A 83 -17.37 -5.75 -9.36
N ARG A 84 -17.16 -5.72 -8.03
CA ARG A 84 -17.96 -4.91 -7.12
C ARG A 84 -17.08 -3.96 -6.34
N PHE A 85 -17.52 -2.72 -6.21
CA PHE A 85 -16.87 -1.69 -5.42
C PHE A 85 -17.75 -1.27 -4.26
N TYR A 86 -17.14 -1.10 -3.08
CA TYR A 86 -17.77 -0.48 -1.93
C TYR A 86 -16.93 0.72 -1.46
N PHE A 87 -17.57 1.90 -1.43
CA PHE A 87 -16.95 3.08 -0.86
C PHE A 87 -16.99 3.03 0.66
N VAL A 88 -15.83 2.94 1.30
CA VAL A 88 -15.73 2.92 2.76
C VAL A 88 -14.90 4.09 3.27
N THR A 89 -15.33 4.63 4.40
CA THR A 89 -14.66 5.73 5.11
C THR A 89 -13.95 5.26 6.38
N ARG A 90 -14.17 4.01 6.80
CA ARG A 90 -13.55 3.41 7.99
C ARG A 90 -13.36 1.91 7.78
N ILE A 91 -12.20 1.39 8.16
CA ILE A 91 -11.86 -0.03 7.92
C ILE A 91 -12.75 -0.99 8.71
N TYR A 92 -13.26 -0.55 9.87
CA TYR A 92 -14.24 -1.32 10.62
C TYR A 92 -15.30 -0.39 11.22
N SER A 93 -16.56 -0.64 10.86
CA SER A 93 -17.74 0.15 11.23
C SER A 93 -18.99 -0.70 11.07
N ARG A 94 -20.16 -0.19 11.48
CA ARG A 94 -21.44 -0.88 11.22
C ARG A 94 -21.68 -1.12 9.73
N TYR A 95 -21.28 -0.17 8.88
CA TYR A 95 -21.39 -0.34 7.42
C TYR A 95 -20.41 -1.37 6.88
N MET A 96 -19.17 -1.43 7.39
CA MET A 96 -18.27 -2.52 7.01
C MET A 96 -18.82 -3.88 7.44
N GLN A 97 -19.42 -3.98 8.64
CA GLN A 97 -20.04 -5.22 9.10
C GLN A 97 -21.16 -5.69 8.17
N SER A 98 -22.00 -4.78 7.65
CA SER A 98 -23.01 -5.19 6.66
C SER A 98 -22.39 -5.67 5.35
N ILE A 99 -21.30 -5.05 4.88
CA ILE A 99 -20.55 -5.54 3.70
C ILE A 99 -19.98 -6.94 3.96
N LEU A 100 -19.40 -7.17 5.14
CA LEU A 100 -18.85 -8.47 5.52
C LEU A 100 -19.95 -9.53 5.64
N GLU A 101 -21.15 -9.15 6.08
CA GLU A 101 -22.33 -10.03 6.10
C GLU A 101 -22.81 -10.40 4.68
N ASP A 102 -22.85 -9.43 3.76
CA ASP A 102 -23.17 -9.68 2.36
C ASP A 102 -22.15 -10.65 1.74
N ILE A 103 -20.86 -10.52 2.07
CA ILE A 103 -19.81 -11.44 1.63
C ILE A 103 -19.98 -12.81 2.31
N ARG A 104 -20.39 -12.85 3.58
CA ARG A 104 -20.61 -14.11 4.33
C ARG A 104 -21.69 -14.95 3.68
N HIS A 105 -22.80 -14.35 3.30
CA HIS A 105 -23.97 -15.04 2.75
C HIS A 105 -24.04 -15.08 1.23
N GLY A 106 -23.28 -14.22 0.54
CA GLY A 106 -23.27 -14.12 -0.90
C GLY A 106 -22.19 -14.97 -1.59
N LEU A 107 -22.01 -14.68 -2.88
CA LEU A 107 -20.93 -15.24 -3.69
C LEU A 107 -19.57 -14.83 -3.11
N LYS A 108 -18.66 -15.79 -2.94
CA LYS A 108 -17.31 -15.54 -2.42
C LYS A 108 -16.44 -14.90 -3.51
N PRO A 109 -15.74 -13.80 -3.22
CA PRO A 109 -14.82 -13.21 -4.17
C PRO A 109 -13.58 -14.09 -4.36
N ASP A 110 -13.07 -14.16 -5.59
CA ASP A 110 -11.76 -14.73 -5.88
C ASP A 110 -10.63 -13.76 -5.48
N VAL A 111 -10.90 -12.45 -5.55
CA VAL A 111 -9.93 -11.40 -5.19
C VAL A 111 -10.63 -10.30 -4.38
N VAL A 112 -10.04 -9.91 -3.25
CA VAL A 112 -10.45 -8.74 -2.46
C VAL A 112 -9.31 -7.74 -2.41
N ILE A 113 -9.51 -6.55 -3.01
CA ILE A 113 -8.55 -5.45 -3.00
C ILE A 113 -9.01 -4.42 -1.97
N VAL A 114 -8.17 -4.11 -0.98
CA VAL A 114 -8.56 -3.23 0.14
C VAL A 114 -7.54 -2.12 0.33
N ASN A 115 -8.02 -0.89 0.47
CA ASN A 115 -7.26 0.19 1.11
C ASN A 115 -8.19 1.02 1.99
N SER A 116 -7.80 1.21 3.25
CA SER A 116 -8.44 2.17 4.16
C SER A 116 -7.37 2.74 5.07
N CYS A 117 -7.18 4.05 5.08
CA CYS A 117 -6.12 4.70 5.87
C CYS A 117 -6.43 6.18 6.10
N VAL A 118 -6.38 6.98 5.02
CA VAL A 118 -6.44 8.45 5.12
C VAL A 118 -7.71 8.93 5.83
N TRP A 119 -8.86 8.30 5.59
CA TRP A 119 -10.10 8.61 6.32
C TRP A 119 -10.04 8.17 7.78
N ASP A 120 -9.62 6.94 8.07
CA ASP A 120 -9.49 6.40 9.43
C ASP A 120 -8.63 7.30 10.32
N ILE A 121 -7.48 7.76 9.80
CA ILE A 121 -6.50 8.50 10.60
C ILE A 121 -6.80 9.99 10.73
N SER A 122 -7.67 10.53 9.87
CA SER A 122 -7.97 11.97 9.87
C SER A 122 -9.34 12.33 10.44
N ARG A 123 -10.39 11.54 10.17
CA ARG A 123 -11.81 11.98 10.31
C ARG A 123 -12.56 11.46 11.56
N TYR A 124 -11.99 10.51 12.30
CA TYR A 124 -12.70 9.83 13.39
C TYR A 124 -12.21 10.24 14.78
N SER A 125 -10.89 10.23 15.00
CA SER A 125 -10.29 10.52 16.30
C SER A 125 -9.04 11.37 16.14
N SER A 126 -8.76 12.27 17.09
CA SER A 126 -7.48 12.99 17.16
C SER A 126 -6.32 12.05 17.52
N THR A 127 -6.61 10.96 18.25
CA THR A 127 -5.67 9.88 18.58
C THR A 127 -6.05 8.64 17.78
N TRP A 128 -5.80 8.67 16.47
CA TRP A 128 -6.23 7.62 15.54
C TRP A 128 -5.57 6.27 15.76
N ILE A 129 -4.38 6.23 16.37
CA ILE A 129 -3.53 5.03 16.45
C ILE A 129 -4.32 3.86 17.05
N ASN A 130 -4.76 3.95 18.31
CA ASN A 130 -5.41 2.82 18.98
C ASN A 130 -6.67 2.36 18.24
N ASP A 131 -7.54 3.29 17.86
CA ASP A 131 -8.78 2.99 17.13
C ASP A 131 -8.50 2.30 15.80
N TYR A 132 -7.54 2.80 15.03
CA TYR A 132 -7.20 2.22 13.73
C TYR A 132 -6.59 0.83 13.90
N LYS A 133 -5.70 0.65 14.88
CA LYS A 133 -5.10 -0.66 15.21
C LYS A 133 -6.16 -1.69 15.57
N GLU A 134 -7.06 -1.36 16.48
CA GLU A 134 -8.14 -2.25 16.91
C GLU A 134 -9.08 -2.61 15.75
N ASN A 135 -9.43 -1.62 14.92
CA ASN A 135 -10.30 -1.85 13.76
C ASN A 135 -9.63 -2.72 12.70
N LEU A 136 -8.32 -2.60 12.47
CA LEU A 136 -7.58 -3.50 11.58
C LEU A 136 -7.65 -4.94 12.06
N TYR A 137 -7.39 -5.20 13.36
CA TYR A 137 -7.49 -6.55 13.91
C TYR A 137 -8.88 -7.15 13.74
N LYS A 138 -9.93 -6.39 14.06
CA LYS A 138 -11.32 -6.85 13.87
C LYS A 138 -11.62 -7.17 12.41
N PHE A 139 -11.18 -6.30 11.49
CA PHE A 139 -11.41 -6.48 10.07
C PHE A 139 -10.69 -7.72 9.52
N PHE A 140 -9.41 -7.90 9.80
CA PHE A 140 -8.65 -9.05 9.29
C PHE A 140 -9.07 -10.37 9.94
N ASP A 141 -9.39 -10.37 11.24
CA ASP A 141 -9.95 -11.52 11.94
C ASP A 141 -11.28 -11.94 11.29
N GLU A 142 -12.18 -11.00 11.02
CA GLU A 142 -13.46 -11.30 10.38
C GLU A 142 -13.28 -11.80 8.94
N LEU A 143 -12.40 -11.16 8.14
CA LEU A 143 -12.10 -11.64 6.78
C LEU A 143 -11.59 -13.07 6.78
N SER A 144 -10.65 -13.41 7.67
CA SER A 144 -10.08 -14.76 7.77
C SER A 144 -11.12 -15.84 8.13
N ARG A 145 -12.23 -15.45 8.76
CA ARG A 145 -13.33 -16.37 9.08
C ARG A 145 -14.33 -16.56 7.95
N ILE A 146 -14.56 -15.53 7.13
CA ILE A 146 -15.68 -15.54 6.16
C ILE A 146 -15.26 -15.87 4.73
N LEU A 147 -13.98 -15.70 4.41
CA LEU A 147 -13.43 -15.96 3.09
C LEU A 147 -12.81 -17.37 3.02
N PRO A 148 -12.97 -18.08 1.89
CA PRO A 148 -12.19 -19.28 1.59
C PRO A 148 -10.68 -18.99 1.59
N GLU A 149 -9.88 -20.03 1.86
CA GLU A 149 -8.41 -19.95 1.84
C GLU A 149 -7.88 -19.58 0.44
N GLU A 150 -8.61 -19.94 -0.62
CA GLU A 150 -8.26 -19.65 -1.99
C GLU A 150 -8.50 -18.19 -2.41
N THR A 151 -9.23 -17.41 -1.59
CA THR A 151 -9.48 -16.00 -1.90
C THR A 151 -8.20 -15.19 -1.74
N LEU A 152 -7.79 -14.53 -2.80
CA LEU A 152 -6.65 -13.62 -2.78
C LEU A 152 -7.03 -12.27 -2.16
N VAL A 153 -6.60 -12.02 -0.93
CA VAL A 153 -6.80 -10.72 -0.26
C VAL A 153 -5.55 -9.87 -0.42
N VAL A 154 -5.69 -8.72 -1.10
CA VAL A 154 -4.61 -7.75 -1.36
C VAL A 154 -4.84 -6.49 -0.54
N TRP A 155 -4.10 -6.34 0.54
CA TRP A 155 -3.99 -5.10 1.31
C TRP A 155 -3.05 -4.12 0.61
N SER A 156 -3.63 -3.09 0.02
CA SER A 156 -2.88 -2.03 -0.64
C SER A 156 -2.48 -0.96 0.36
N LEU A 157 -1.21 -0.57 0.42
CA LEU A 157 -0.78 0.57 1.23
C LEU A 157 -1.12 1.89 0.53
N THR A 158 -1.42 2.94 1.30
CA THR A 158 -1.87 4.21 0.74
C THR A 158 -0.73 4.95 0.03
N LEU A 159 -1.05 5.48 -1.15
CA LEU A 159 -0.15 6.31 -1.97
C LEU A 159 0.45 7.50 -1.19
N PRO A 160 1.59 8.05 -1.63
CA PRO A 160 2.17 9.23 -0.99
C PRO A 160 1.25 10.44 -1.12
N VAL A 161 0.81 10.99 0.03
CA VAL A 161 0.04 12.25 0.07
C VAL A 161 0.95 13.47 0.07
N GLY A 162 0.42 14.61 -0.38
CA GLY A 162 1.12 15.88 -0.47
C GLY A 162 1.22 16.60 0.87
N GLU A 163 2.16 17.53 0.98
CA GLU A 163 2.34 18.38 2.16
C GLU A 163 1.17 19.34 2.38
N ARG A 164 0.52 19.73 1.28
CA ARG A 164 -0.67 20.58 1.30
C ARG A 164 -1.82 19.82 0.68
N ILE A 165 -2.80 19.53 1.52
CA ILE A 165 -4.01 18.82 1.12
C ILE A 165 -5.14 19.84 0.96
N LYS A 166 -5.93 19.72 -0.11
CA LYS A 166 -7.00 20.68 -0.45
C LYS A 166 -8.24 19.94 -0.93
N GLY A 167 -9.34 20.69 -1.08
CA GLY A 167 -10.59 20.20 -1.69
C GLY A 167 -11.48 19.43 -0.70
N GLY A 168 -12.47 18.69 -1.20
CA GLY A 168 -13.52 18.05 -0.38
C GLY A 168 -13.00 17.00 0.63
N PHE A 169 -11.73 16.61 0.52
CA PHE A 169 -11.07 15.84 1.55
C PHE A 169 -10.69 16.68 2.78
N LEU A 170 -10.29 17.95 2.63
CA LEU A 170 -9.99 18.82 3.75
C LEU A 170 -11.27 19.54 4.19
N VAL A 171 -11.98 18.96 5.14
CA VAL A 171 -13.08 19.68 5.82
C VAL A 171 -12.51 20.50 7.00
N PRO A 172 -13.19 21.57 7.42
CA PRO A 172 -12.72 22.43 8.51
C PRO A 172 -12.30 21.66 9.77
N GLU A 173 -13.01 20.56 10.07
CA GLU A 173 -12.78 19.72 11.24
C GLU A 173 -11.42 18.99 11.23
N ILE A 174 -10.77 18.84 10.07
CA ILE A 174 -9.48 18.15 9.96
C ILE A 174 -8.34 19.02 9.42
N GLU A 175 -8.59 20.30 9.16
CA GLU A 175 -7.60 21.23 8.61
C GLU A 175 -6.33 21.29 9.49
N HIS A 176 -6.50 21.31 10.81
CA HIS A 176 -5.41 21.30 11.78
C HIS A 176 -4.49 20.06 11.70
N LYS A 177 -4.94 18.96 11.09
CA LYS A 177 -4.16 17.73 10.91
C LYS A 177 -3.39 17.67 9.59
N ALA A 178 -3.69 18.57 8.64
CA ALA A 178 -3.14 18.51 7.28
C ALA A 178 -1.61 18.44 7.26
N SER A 179 -0.95 19.18 8.15
CA SER A 179 0.52 19.25 8.24
C SER A 179 1.17 17.94 8.72
N ARG A 180 0.43 17.11 9.47
CA ARG A 180 0.93 15.83 10.00
C ARG A 180 0.50 14.64 9.16
N LEU A 181 -0.54 14.78 8.35
CA LEU A 181 -1.17 13.64 7.67
C LEU A 181 -0.19 12.83 6.81
N ARG A 182 0.77 13.47 6.16
CA ARG A 182 1.82 12.75 5.39
C ARG A 182 2.62 11.79 6.27
N ASN A 183 2.99 12.22 7.47
CA ASN A 183 3.75 11.39 8.42
C ASN A 183 2.85 10.30 9.01
N ASP A 184 1.62 10.67 9.37
CA ASP A 184 0.64 9.74 9.90
C ASP A 184 0.31 8.63 8.88
N VAL A 185 0.26 8.92 7.57
CA VAL A 185 0.08 7.90 6.51
C VAL A 185 1.25 6.92 6.47
N ILE A 186 2.49 7.37 6.66
CA ILE A 186 3.66 6.48 6.66
C ILE A 186 3.59 5.53 7.87
N GLU A 187 3.29 6.06 9.05
CA GLU A 187 3.11 5.25 10.27
C GLU A 187 1.94 4.28 10.14
N ALA A 188 0.80 4.75 9.63
CA ALA A 188 -0.39 3.93 9.41
C ALA A 188 -0.16 2.82 8.39
N ASN A 189 0.56 3.09 7.30
CA ASN A 189 0.94 2.10 6.28
C ASN A 189 1.89 1.04 6.84
N PHE A 190 2.89 1.44 7.62
CA PHE A 190 3.79 0.47 8.26
C PHE A 190 3.00 -0.47 9.16
N TYR A 191 2.14 0.10 10.01
CA TYR A 191 1.36 -0.71 10.94
C TYR A 191 0.36 -1.60 10.21
N SER A 192 -0.44 -1.06 9.30
CA SER A 192 -1.48 -1.83 8.61
C SER A 192 -0.90 -2.91 7.71
N GLY A 193 0.23 -2.64 7.05
CA GLY A 193 0.98 -3.65 6.29
C GLY A 193 1.51 -4.77 7.19
N THR A 194 2.06 -4.43 8.36
CA THR A 194 2.53 -5.45 9.32
C THR A 194 1.39 -6.33 9.84
N VAL A 195 0.23 -5.74 10.14
CA VAL A 195 -0.93 -6.53 10.58
C VAL A 195 -1.48 -7.39 9.44
N ALA A 196 -1.61 -6.85 8.23
CA ALA A 196 -2.06 -7.61 7.07
C ALA A 196 -1.17 -8.85 6.82
N ASP A 197 0.15 -8.66 6.82
CA ASP A 197 1.14 -9.73 6.67
C ASP A 197 1.03 -10.79 7.79
N ALA A 198 0.83 -10.35 9.04
CA ALA A 198 0.63 -11.26 10.18
C ALA A 198 -0.65 -12.12 10.09
N TYR A 199 -1.65 -11.66 9.33
CA TYR A 199 -2.86 -12.43 9.01
C TYR A 199 -2.72 -13.25 7.72
N GLY A 200 -1.55 -13.27 7.09
CA GLY A 200 -1.31 -13.98 5.83
C GLY A 200 -1.90 -13.30 4.60
N MET A 201 -2.24 -12.02 4.69
CA MET A 201 -2.78 -11.24 3.57
C MET A 201 -1.64 -10.68 2.71
N ASP A 202 -1.84 -10.59 1.40
CA ASP A 202 -0.84 -10.04 0.51
C ASP A 202 -0.77 -8.52 0.65
N VAL A 203 0.44 -7.97 0.78
CA VAL A 203 0.65 -6.52 0.94
C VAL A 203 1.28 -5.93 -0.30
N LEU A 204 0.57 -4.96 -0.91
CA LEU A 204 1.06 -4.24 -2.07
C LEU A 204 1.33 -2.78 -1.75
N ASP A 205 2.62 -2.43 -1.71
CA ASP A 205 3.09 -1.14 -1.21
C ASP A 205 3.07 -0.04 -2.29
N PHE A 206 1.90 0.56 -2.53
CA PHE A 206 1.83 1.70 -3.45
C PHE A 206 2.57 2.93 -2.94
N HIS A 207 2.81 3.06 -1.64
CA HIS A 207 3.58 4.19 -1.12
C HIS A 207 4.99 4.15 -1.69
N PHE A 208 5.65 2.99 -1.58
CA PHE A 208 6.97 2.77 -2.15
C PHE A 208 6.94 2.87 -3.68
N GLN A 209 6.02 2.17 -4.35
CA GLN A 209 5.98 2.11 -5.82
C GLN A 209 5.82 3.50 -6.48
N PHE A 210 5.15 4.44 -5.82
CA PHE A 210 4.86 5.77 -6.37
C PHE A 210 5.70 6.91 -5.78
N ARG A 211 6.66 6.63 -4.89
CA ARG A 211 7.50 7.65 -4.23
C ARG A 211 8.29 8.54 -5.20
N PHE A 212 8.61 8.04 -6.40
CA PHE A 212 9.30 8.79 -7.47
C PHE A 212 8.38 9.17 -8.63
N SER A 213 7.07 9.07 -8.45
CA SER A 213 6.07 9.38 -9.47
C SER A 213 5.13 10.52 -9.06
N LEU A 214 5.58 11.37 -8.13
CA LEU A 214 4.77 12.42 -7.51
C LEU A 214 4.21 13.44 -8.52
N GLN A 215 4.82 13.57 -9.71
CA GLN A 215 4.30 14.39 -10.82
C GLN A 215 2.93 13.94 -11.34
N HIS A 216 2.50 12.71 -11.02
CA HIS A 216 1.19 12.18 -11.39
C HIS A 216 0.12 12.42 -10.32
N ARG A 217 0.51 12.92 -9.14
CA ARG A 217 -0.42 13.34 -8.09
C ARG A 217 -1.06 14.67 -8.47
N THR A 218 -2.36 14.79 -8.25
CA THR A 218 -3.10 16.03 -8.51
C THR A 218 -2.69 17.12 -7.52
N ARG A 219 -3.05 18.37 -7.85
CA ARG A 219 -2.73 19.55 -7.03
C ARG A 219 -3.45 19.59 -5.68
N ASP A 220 -4.45 18.73 -5.47
CA ASP A 220 -5.15 18.62 -4.18
C ASP A 220 -4.35 17.82 -3.14
N GLY A 221 -3.24 17.18 -3.54
CA GLY A 221 -2.34 16.46 -2.64
C GLY A 221 -2.79 15.05 -2.27
N VAL A 222 -3.93 14.57 -2.75
CA VAL A 222 -4.47 13.24 -2.41
C VAL A 222 -4.75 12.40 -3.65
N HIS A 223 -5.39 12.96 -4.67
CA HIS A 223 -5.79 12.21 -5.87
C HIS A 223 -4.65 12.07 -6.87
N TRP A 224 -4.81 11.13 -7.81
CA TRP A 224 -3.81 10.80 -8.81
C TRP A 224 -4.44 10.79 -10.21
N ASN A 225 -3.62 11.01 -11.24
CA ASN A 225 -4.09 11.07 -12.62
C ASN A 225 -4.34 9.65 -13.21
N ALA A 226 -4.84 9.62 -14.45
CA ALA A 226 -5.20 8.36 -15.12
C ALA A 226 -3.99 7.43 -15.36
N LEU A 227 -2.80 7.97 -15.59
CA LEU A 227 -1.58 7.17 -15.78
C LEU A 227 -1.22 6.42 -14.50
N ALA A 228 -1.31 7.11 -13.36
CA ALA A 228 -1.07 6.49 -12.06
C ALA A 228 -2.11 5.41 -11.74
N HIS A 229 -3.40 5.66 -12.00
CA HIS A 229 -4.44 4.64 -11.81
C HIS A 229 -4.24 3.42 -12.71
N ARG A 230 -3.87 3.59 -13.98
CA ARG A 230 -3.51 2.45 -14.84
C ARG A 230 -2.30 1.69 -14.31
N ARG A 231 -1.29 2.37 -13.77
CA ARG A 231 -0.13 1.71 -13.15
C ARG A 231 -0.53 0.92 -11.90
N ILE A 232 -1.42 1.46 -11.07
CA ILE A 232 -1.99 0.76 -9.90
C ILE A 232 -2.68 -0.53 -10.35
N THR A 233 -3.63 -0.44 -11.30
CA THR A 233 -4.33 -1.61 -11.85
C THR A 233 -3.37 -2.62 -12.45
N SER A 234 -2.32 -2.17 -13.16
CA SER A 234 -1.32 -3.06 -13.75
C SER A 234 -0.52 -3.82 -12.69
N LEU A 235 -0.13 -3.16 -11.59
CA LEU A 235 0.56 -3.79 -10.47
C LEU A 235 -0.34 -4.82 -9.77
N LEU A 236 -1.61 -4.49 -9.56
CA LEU A 236 -2.60 -5.43 -9.01
C LEU A 236 -2.77 -6.66 -9.90
N LEU A 237 -2.96 -6.48 -11.21
CA LEU A 237 -3.10 -7.60 -12.14
C LEU A 237 -1.82 -8.44 -12.25
N GLN A 238 -0.65 -7.81 -12.18
CA GLN A 238 0.63 -8.55 -12.14
C GLN A 238 0.72 -9.39 -10.87
N HIS A 239 0.35 -8.83 -9.72
CA HIS A 239 0.32 -9.55 -8.44
C HIS A 239 -0.66 -10.72 -8.48
N VAL A 240 -1.89 -10.50 -8.96
CA VAL A 240 -2.91 -11.56 -9.13
C VAL A 240 -2.38 -12.67 -10.04
N ALA A 241 -1.77 -12.32 -11.18
CA ALA A 241 -1.20 -13.32 -12.08
C ALA A 241 -0.06 -14.11 -11.42
N GLN A 242 0.81 -13.45 -10.67
CA GLN A 242 1.88 -14.12 -9.92
C GLN A 242 1.32 -15.09 -8.88
N ALA A 243 0.33 -14.66 -8.08
CA ALA A 243 -0.32 -15.49 -7.07
C ALA A 243 -0.98 -16.73 -7.68
N TRP A 244 -1.54 -16.62 -8.89
CA TRP A 244 -2.15 -17.75 -9.60
C TRP A 244 -1.17 -18.54 -10.50
N GLY A 245 0.14 -18.23 -10.47
CA GLY A 245 1.14 -18.92 -11.28
C GLY A 245 0.99 -18.68 -12.80
N VAL A 246 0.33 -17.59 -13.18
CA VAL A 246 0.02 -17.23 -14.56
C VAL A 246 1.13 -16.34 -15.13
N ILE A 247 1.78 -16.78 -16.21
CA ILE A 247 2.87 -16.02 -16.84
C ILE A 247 2.32 -14.81 -17.61
N MET A 248 2.60 -13.61 -17.12
CA MET A 248 2.32 -12.36 -17.82
C MET A 248 3.51 -11.99 -18.74
N PRO A 249 3.33 -11.85 -20.06
CA PRO A 249 4.34 -11.25 -20.91
C PRO A 249 4.58 -9.81 -20.46
N CYS A 250 5.80 -9.51 -20.03
CA CYS A 250 6.20 -8.17 -19.66
C CYS A 250 6.30 -7.29 -20.92
N PRO A 251 5.83 -6.04 -20.92
CA PRO A 251 6.03 -5.12 -22.05
C PRO A 251 7.50 -4.81 -22.35
N LEU A 252 8.43 -5.13 -21.43
CA LEU A 252 9.86 -4.81 -21.58
C LEU A 252 10.62 -5.76 -22.52
N SER A 253 10.01 -6.84 -23.02
CA SER A 253 10.70 -7.82 -23.88
C SER A 253 10.59 -7.53 -25.39
N ALA A 254 10.20 -6.32 -25.81
CA ALA A 254 10.02 -5.98 -27.22
C ALA A 254 11.25 -5.36 -27.91
N VAL A 255 12.41 -5.31 -27.27
CA VAL A 255 13.68 -4.97 -27.94
C VAL A 255 14.73 -5.95 -27.45
N GLY A 256 15.40 -6.62 -28.39
CA GLY A 256 16.21 -7.80 -28.13
C GLY A 256 17.41 -7.54 -27.23
N GLU A 257 17.33 -8.05 -26.00
CA GLU A 257 18.48 -8.41 -25.18
C GLU A 257 18.15 -9.74 -24.46
N LEU A 258 18.34 -10.85 -25.19
CA LEU A 258 18.51 -12.16 -24.57
C LEU A 258 19.89 -12.18 -23.91
N GLN A 259 20.03 -11.64 -22.70
CA GLN A 259 21.01 -12.15 -21.73
C GLN A 259 20.87 -11.67 -20.27
N ASP A 260 20.01 -10.69 -19.94
CA ASP A 260 19.93 -10.18 -18.54
C ASP A 260 18.60 -10.44 -17.80
N CYS A 261 17.61 -11.11 -18.42
CA CYS A 261 16.29 -11.32 -17.81
C CYS A 261 16.26 -12.21 -16.56
N THR A 262 17.27 -13.05 -16.33
CA THR A 262 17.31 -13.94 -15.15
C THR A 262 17.73 -13.24 -13.85
N ARG A 263 18.31 -12.03 -13.91
CA ARG A 263 18.76 -11.30 -12.71
C ARG A 263 17.68 -10.39 -12.12
N SER A 264 16.82 -9.78 -12.95
CA SER A 264 15.72 -8.93 -12.49
C SER A 264 14.45 -9.70 -12.08
N GLN A 265 14.24 -10.92 -12.60
CA GLN A 265 13.08 -11.75 -12.24
C GLN A 265 13.20 -12.39 -10.85
N LYS A 266 14.40 -12.55 -10.31
CA LYS A 266 14.60 -13.09 -8.94
C LYS A 266 14.29 -12.09 -7.82
N HIS A 267 14.06 -10.81 -8.14
CA HIS A 267 13.95 -9.74 -7.14
C HIS A 267 12.51 -9.31 -6.82
N ILE A 268 11.52 -9.91 -7.50
CA ILE A 268 10.08 -9.72 -7.24
C ILE A 268 9.51 -11.08 -6.80
N GLN A 269 10.16 -11.70 -5.84
CA GLN A 269 9.50 -12.65 -4.97
C GLN A 269 9.00 -11.78 -3.82
N TYR A 270 7.70 -11.45 -3.81
CA TYR A 270 7.08 -10.87 -2.63
C TYR A 270 7.14 -11.93 -1.53
N SER A 271 8.26 -11.95 -0.80
CA SER A 271 8.35 -12.71 0.44
C SER A 271 7.31 -12.14 1.40
N HIS A 272 6.66 -13.03 2.17
CA HIS A 272 5.78 -12.78 3.32
C HIS A 272 6.46 -12.01 4.47
N CYS A 273 7.21 -10.97 4.13
CA CYS A 273 7.98 -10.12 5.01
C CYS A 273 8.32 -8.87 4.20
N LEU A 274 7.93 -7.68 4.69
CA LEU A 274 8.33 -6.39 4.12
C LEU A 274 9.83 -6.43 3.81
N LEU A 275 10.20 -6.22 2.54
CA LEU A 275 11.59 -6.34 2.10
C LEU A 275 12.47 -5.40 2.95
N PRO A 276 13.72 -5.76 3.30
CA PRO A 276 14.63 -4.92 4.07
C PRO A 276 14.78 -3.48 3.53
N GLN A 277 14.59 -3.29 2.22
CA GLN A 277 14.60 -1.98 1.56
C GLN A 277 13.34 -1.13 1.86
N GLN A 278 12.18 -1.76 2.05
CA GLN A 278 10.95 -1.08 2.49
C GLN A 278 11.05 -0.68 3.96
N ILE A 279 11.63 -1.56 4.80
CA ILE A 279 11.97 -1.23 6.19
C ILE A 279 12.95 -0.07 6.24
N LEU A 280 14.00 -0.06 5.40
CA LEU A 280 14.94 1.06 5.29
C LEU A 280 14.26 2.36 4.83
N TYR A 281 13.36 2.32 3.85
CA TYR A 281 12.66 3.52 3.39
C TYR A 281 11.73 4.09 4.47
N ILE A 282 11.00 3.23 5.19
CA ILE A 282 10.16 3.63 6.32
C ILE A 282 11.04 4.16 7.45
N ALA A 283 12.17 3.52 7.72
CA ALA A 283 13.18 3.95 8.68
C ALA A 283 13.81 5.30 8.33
N ASP A 284 14.20 5.53 7.07
CA ASP A 284 14.78 6.79 6.58
C ASP A 284 13.75 7.92 6.62
N SER A 285 12.51 7.62 6.24
CA SER A 285 11.39 8.56 6.38
C SER A 285 11.14 8.89 7.85
N TYR A 286 11.24 7.89 8.75
CA TYR A 286 11.13 8.08 10.20
C TYR A 286 12.30 8.88 10.78
N ILE A 287 13.54 8.71 10.30
CA ILE A 287 14.71 9.53 10.67
C ILE A 287 14.49 10.98 10.26
N GLN A 288 13.98 11.24 9.06
CA GLN A 288 13.67 12.60 8.62
C GLN A 288 12.58 13.25 9.51
N ILE A 289 11.61 12.46 9.99
CA ILE A 289 10.57 12.91 10.91
C ILE A 289 11.12 13.16 12.34
N ALA A 290 12.00 12.28 12.84
CA ALA A 290 12.66 12.41 14.14
C ALA A 290 13.77 13.49 14.16
N GLY A 291 14.30 13.81 12.98
CA GLY A 291 15.43 14.71 12.74
C GLY A 291 15.15 16.20 12.96
N ASN A 292 13.89 16.60 13.17
CA ASN A 292 13.53 17.97 13.53
C ASN A 292 13.87 18.34 15.00
N GLY A 293 14.93 17.75 15.57
CA GLY A 293 15.60 18.31 16.75
C GLY A 293 16.16 17.33 17.78
N LYS A 294 16.01 16.00 17.66
CA LYS A 294 16.52 15.06 18.70
C LYS A 294 17.08 13.76 18.12
N GLY A 295 18.25 13.84 17.48
CA GLY A 295 19.17 12.74 17.12
C GLY A 295 18.69 11.30 17.32
N GLY A 296 17.73 10.86 16.50
CA GLY A 296 17.25 9.48 16.49
C GLY A 296 18.28 8.54 15.87
N ARG A 297 18.39 7.31 16.39
CA ARG A 297 19.25 6.25 15.81
C ARG A 297 18.40 5.06 15.38
N ILE A 298 18.82 4.38 14.31
CA ILE A 298 18.18 3.18 13.79
C ILE A 298 19.16 2.02 13.81
N ALA A 299 18.66 0.85 14.18
CA ALA A 299 19.37 -0.41 14.06
C ALA A 299 18.43 -1.49 13.51
N LEU A 300 18.98 -2.35 12.66
CA LEU A 300 18.31 -3.56 12.20
C LEU A 300 19.00 -4.74 12.86
N SER A 301 18.22 -5.59 13.52
CA SER A 301 18.72 -6.81 14.17
C SER A 301 17.65 -7.89 14.09
N ASN A 302 17.99 -9.07 13.58
CA ASN A 302 17.09 -10.23 13.46
C ASN A 302 15.75 -9.92 12.77
N ASN A 303 15.77 -9.25 11.60
CA ASN A 303 14.58 -8.74 10.89
C ASN A 303 13.71 -7.76 11.67
N SER A 304 14.16 -7.29 12.84
CA SER A 304 13.46 -6.29 13.62
C SER A 304 14.04 -4.90 13.44
N LEU A 305 13.17 -3.93 13.21
CA LEU A 305 13.51 -2.50 13.24
C LEU A 305 13.58 -2.02 14.69
N TRP A 306 14.71 -1.43 15.07
CA TRP A 306 14.92 -0.80 16.38
C TRP A 306 15.11 0.70 16.20
N LEU A 307 14.32 1.48 16.95
CA LEU A 307 14.35 2.93 16.93
C LEU A 307 14.77 3.45 18.30
N SER A 308 15.71 4.39 18.34
CA SER A 308 16.18 5.03 19.57
C SER A 308 15.83 6.51 19.58
N TYR A 309 15.19 6.96 20.66
CA TYR A 309 15.09 8.37 21.03
C TYR A 309 15.83 8.55 22.36
N GLY A 310 17.01 9.18 22.35
CA GLY A 310 17.89 9.23 23.53
C GLY A 310 18.64 7.91 23.78
N PRO A 311 18.95 7.51 25.03
CA PRO A 311 19.76 6.33 25.34
C PRO A 311 19.02 4.99 25.23
N SER A 312 17.69 5.02 25.03
CA SER A 312 16.83 3.83 25.04
C SER A 312 16.40 3.41 23.62
N TRP A 313 16.49 2.11 23.34
CA TRP A 313 16.06 1.47 22.10
C TRP A 313 14.67 0.82 22.27
N LYS A 314 13.82 0.91 21.25
CA LYS A 314 12.52 0.22 21.16
C LYS A 314 12.46 -0.67 19.92
N CYS A 315 12.05 -1.92 20.09
CA CYS A 315 11.74 -2.83 18.98
C CYS A 315 10.38 -2.45 18.38
N TRP A 316 10.36 -2.13 17.10
CA TRP A 316 9.18 -1.60 16.41
C TRP A 316 8.36 -2.66 15.65
N THR A 317 8.91 -3.86 15.48
CA THR A 317 8.31 -4.97 14.72
C THR A 317 7.70 -6.06 15.60
N ASN A 318 7.79 -5.95 16.93
CA ASN A 318 7.19 -6.91 17.85
C ASN A 318 6.65 -6.21 19.13
N PRO A 319 5.37 -5.78 19.15
CA PRO A 319 4.82 -5.05 20.29
C PRO A 319 4.48 -5.92 21.52
N GLY A 320 4.72 -7.25 21.47
CA GLY A 320 4.25 -8.20 22.50
C GLY A 320 5.31 -8.93 23.33
N SER A 321 6.61 -8.68 23.16
CA SER A 321 7.62 -9.39 23.97
C SER A 321 7.83 -8.75 25.35
N PRO A 322 7.75 -9.51 26.47
CA PRO A 322 8.04 -8.99 27.80
C PRO A 322 9.49 -8.50 27.86
N ILE A 323 9.69 -7.41 28.60
CA ILE A 323 10.99 -6.79 28.85
C ILE A 323 11.86 -7.78 29.64
N HIS A 324 12.66 -8.60 28.96
CA HIS A 324 13.79 -9.26 29.59
C HIS A 324 14.97 -9.38 28.62
N GLY A 325 16.10 -8.78 29.02
CA GLY A 325 17.43 -9.04 28.46
C GLY A 325 17.95 -7.96 27.52
N PHE A 326 18.68 -6.99 28.09
CA PHE A 326 19.51 -6.05 27.33
C PHE A 326 20.59 -6.81 26.53
N LEU A 327 20.52 -6.75 25.20
CA LEU A 327 21.68 -6.98 24.35
C LEU A 327 21.94 -5.70 23.56
N ARG A 328 23.00 -4.98 23.95
CA ARG A 328 23.55 -3.90 23.12
C ARG A 328 24.02 -4.51 21.79
N PRO A 329 23.64 -3.95 20.63
CA PRO A 329 24.29 -4.31 19.37
C PRO A 329 25.79 -3.96 19.49
N ARG A 330 26.67 -4.91 19.16
CA ARG A 330 28.12 -4.62 19.06
C ARG A 330 28.34 -3.64 17.89
N PRO A 331 29.20 -2.61 18.04
CA PRO A 331 29.56 -1.75 16.92
C PRO A 331 30.28 -2.58 15.85
N LEU A 332 29.93 -2.34 14.59
CA LEU A 332 30.69 -2.79 13.43
C LEU A 332 32.09 -2.16 13.48
N GLN A 333 33.14 -2.98 13.58
CA GLN A 333 34.51 -2.51 13.42
C GLN A 333 34.75 -2.18 11.94
N HIS A 334 35.17 -0.94 11.65
CA HIS A 334 35.69 -0.57 10.35
C HIS A 334 37.09 -1.19 10.15
N PRO A 335 37.41 -1.73 8.95
CA PRO A 335 38.77 -2.14 8.65
C PRO A 335 39.67 -0.92 8.48
N SER A 336 40.79 -0.90 9.21
CA SER A 336 41.87 0.07 9.05
C SER A 336 42.53 -0.05 7.69
N HIS A 337 42.56 1.04 6.92
CA HIS A 337 43.35 1.14 5.69
C HIS A 337 44.85 1.23 6.01
N THR A 338 45.60 0.21 5.63
CA THR A 338 47.06 0.23 5.51
C THR A 338 47.46 0.99 4.25
N HIS A 339 48.23 2.06 4.41
CA HIS A 339 48.90 2.76 3.33
C HIS A 339 50.13 1.96 2.88
N THR A 340 50.16 1.54 1.61
CA THR A 340 51.38 1.14 0.90
C THR A 340 51.55 2.04 -0.32
N ARG A 341 52.59 2.86 -0.34
CA ARG A 341 53.15 3.50 -1.54
C ARG A 341 54.56 2.95 -1.69
N GLY A 342 54.80 2.25 -2.80
CA GLY A 342 56.11 1.71 -3.16
C GLY A 342 56.96 2.68 -3.99
N GLY A 343 58.25 2.38 -4.07
CA GLY A 343 59.10 2.75 -5.19
C GLY A 343 60.48 3.31 -4.83
N GLY A 344 61.53 2.51 -5.05
CA GLY A 344 62.92 2.99 -5.24
C GLY A 344 63.98 2.24 -4.42
N GLY A 345 64.60 1.20 -5.00
CA GLY A 345 65.83 0.56 -4.45
C GLY A 345 67.11 1.29 -4.93
N PRO A 346 68.26 0.62 -5.03
CA PRO A 346 68.87 -0.37 -4.14
C PRO A 346 70.28 0.07 -3.69
N THR A 347 70.88 -0.58 -2.68
CA THR A 347 72.30 -1.05 -2.60
C THR A 347 72.94 -0.99 -1.21
N THR A 348 73.72 -2.06 -0.96
CA THR A 348 74.88 -2.25 -0.04
C THR A 348 74.66 -2.35 1.48
N GLN A 349 74.97 -3.56 1.97
CA GLN A 349 75.35 -3.90 3.35
C GLN A 349 76.74 -3.29 3.73
N PRO A 350 77.33 -3.67 4.89
CA PRO A 350 77.09 -3.21 6.24
C PRO A 350 78.36 -2.51 6.79
N TYR A 351 78.39 -2.03 8.03
CA TYR A 351 79.51 -2.21 8.98
C TYR A 351 79.25 -1.40 10.26
N THR A 352 79.56 -2.07 11.38
CA THR A 352 79.79 -1.62 12.77
C THR A 352 78.63 -1.09 13.59
#